data_AF-A0A2I0K065-F1
#
_entry.id   AF-A0A2I0K065-F1
#
_cell.length_a   1.000
_cell.length_b   1.000
_cell.length_c   1.000
_cell.angle_alpha   90.00
_cell.angle_beta   90.00
_cell.angle_gamma   90.00
#
_symmetry.space_group_name_H-M   'P 1'
#
loop_
_entity.id
_entity.type
_entity.pdbx_description
1 polymer ?
#
loop_
_entity_poly.entity_id
_entity_poly.type
_entity_poly.pdbx_seq_one_letter_code
_entity_poly.pdbx_strand_id
1 'polypeptide(L)'
;MDDIAESDQHNIIEMHNYLTCVYEEGDARSALIAMVQKLQHAKNGVDIVSQSKIKTHFARPNWGKVFSQLAAAHKSSRIGVFYCGSATLTKTLRNLCQEFSMESSIRFHFHKEKF
;
A
#
# COMPACT_ATOMS: atom_id res chain seq x y z
N MET A 1 5.34 8.16 -11.62
CA MET A 1 5.71 7.13 -10.62
C MET A 1 7.02 6.49 -11.01
N ASP A 2 7.24 6.25 -12.30
CA ASP A 2 8.50 5.71 -12.80
C ASP A 2 9.72 6.55 -12.43
N ASP A 3 9.64 7.89 -12.52
CA ASP A 3 10.76 8.77 -12.11
C ASP A 3 11.24 8.50 -10.67
N ILE A 4 10.31 8.26 -9.73
CA ILE A 4 10.64 7.96 -8.33
C ILE A 4 11.26 6.56 -8.24
N ALA A 5 10.65 5.58 -8.90
CA ALA A 5 11.15 4.19 -8.91
C ALA A 5 12.54 4.06 -9.57
N GLU A 6 12.84 4.89 -10.58
CA GLU A 6 14.14 4.90 -11.26
C GLU A 6 15.20 5.68 -10.48
N SER A 7 14.78 6.69 -9.72
CA SER A 7 15.70 7.51 -8.92
C SER A 7 16.02 6.90 -7.54
N ASP A 8 15.21 5.97 -7.04
CA ASP A 8 15.42 5.34 -5.73
C ASP A 8 16.49 4.24 -5.74
N GLN A 9 17.75 4.66 -5.89
CA GLN A 9 18.91 3.76 -5.97
C GLN A 9 19.19 2.99 -4.67
N HIS A 10 18.62 3.42 -3.54
CA HIS A 10 18.90 2.86 -2.22
C HIS A 10 17.70 2.11 -1.61
N ASN A 11 16.62 1.93 -2.37
CA ASN A 11 15.36 1.31 -1.91
C ASN A 11 14.82 1.97 -0.62
N ILE A 12 14.84 3.30 -0.59
CA ILE A 12 14.30 4.09 0.54
C ILE A 12 12.77 4.15 0.46
N ILE A 13 12.19 4.03 -0.74
CA ILE A 13 10.77 4.23 -1.01
C ILE A 13 10.15 2.94 -1.57
N GLU A 14 9.29 2.32 -0.78
CA GLU A 14 8.38 1.26 -1.26
C GLU A 14 7.03 1.87 -1.64
N MET A 15 6.55 1.60 -2.86
CA MET A 15 5.29 2.14 -3.38
C MET A 15 4.26 1.03 -3.63
N HIS A 16 3.02 1.26 -3.18
CA HIS A 16 1.90 0.35 -3.42
C HIS A 16 0.70 1.10 -3.99
N ASN A 17 0.30 0.74 -5.21
CA ASN A 17 -0.90 1.26 -5.85
C ASN A 17 -2.09 0.33 -5.61
N TYR A 18 -3.25 0.89 -5.28
CA TYR A 18 -4.47 0.12 -5.06
C TYR A 18 -5.61 0.63 -5.95
N LEU A 19 -6.11 -0.22 -6.85
CA LEU A 19 -7.30 0.07 -7.66
C LEU A 19 -8.55 -0.42 -6.93
N THR A 20 -9.16 0.46 -6.13
CA THR A 20 -10.22 0.09 -5.19
C THR A 20 -11.59 -0.19 -5.82
N CYS A 21 -11.75 0.07 -7.12
CA CYS A 21 -13.00 -0.19 -7.86
C CYS A 21 -13.07 -1.59 -8.49
N VAL A 22 -11.99 -2.37 -8.39
CA VAL A 22 -11.91 -3.75 -8.89
C VAL A 22 -11.94 -4.70 -7.70
N TYR A 23 -12.57 -5.87 -7.86
CA TYR A 23 -12.60 -6.91 -6.83
C TYR A 23 -11.20 -7.52 -6.65
N GLU A 24 -10.97 -8.18 -5.53
CA GLU A 24 -9.68 -8.76 -5.21
C GLU A 24 -9.20 -9.80 -6.25
N GLU A 25 -7.89 -9.99 -6.34
CA GLU A 25 -7.34 -11.09 -7.16
C GLU A 25 -7.88 -12.43 -6.64
N GLY A 26 -8.48 -13.22 -7.54
CA GLY A 26 -9.17 -14.47 -7.20
C GLY A 26 -10.68 -14.42 -7.39
N ASP A 27 -11.27 -13.21 -7.42
CA ASP A 27 -12.67 -13.03 -7.81
C ASP A 27 -12.86 -13.22 -9.33
N ALA A 28 -13.90 -13.96 -9.72
CA ALA A 28 -14.21 -14.21 -11.14
C ALA A 28 -14.41 -12.90 -11.93
N ARG A 29 -14.94 -11.85 -11.31
CA ARG A 29 -15.16 -10.52 -11.91
C ARG A 29 -13.85 -9.79 -12.20
N SER A 30 -12.78 -10.11 -11.48
CA SER A 30 -11.44 -9.56 -11.71
C SER A 30 -10.53 -10.51 -12.49
N ALA A 31 -11.00 -11.69 -12.88
CA ALA A 31 -10.15 -12.71 -13.49
C ALA A 31 -9.48 -12.24 -14.79
N LEU A 32 -10.26 -11.60 -15.67
CA LEU A 32 -9.73 -11.09 -16.96
C LEU A 32 -8.67 -10.03 -16.73
N ILE A 33 -8.97 -9.00 -15.93
CA ILE A 33 -8.04 -7.89 -15.68
C ILE A 33 -6.79 -8.37 -14.93
N ALA A 34 -6.91 -9.32 -14.01
CA ALA A 34 -5.77 -9.94 -13.32
C ALA A 34 -4.91 -10.79 -14.27
N MET A 35 -5.52 -11.51 -15.22
CA MET A 35 -4.78 -12.27 -16.22
C MET A 35 -4.01 -11.35 -17.16
N VAL A 36 -4.66 -10.29 -17.67
CA VAL A 36 -4.01 -9.30 -18.53
C VAL A 36 -2.87 -8.59 -17.78
N GLN A 37 -3.09 -8.24 -16.51
CA GLN A 37 -2.06 -7.66 -15.64
C GLN A 37 -0.83 -8.58 -15.53
N LYS A 38 -1.05 -9.86 -15.24
CA LYS A 38 0.03 -10.85 -15.12
C LYS A 38 0.80 -11.01 -16.42
N LEU A 39 0.11 -11.10 -17.56
CA LEU A 39 0.74 -11.24 -18.87
C LEU A 39 1.55 -9.99 -19.26
N GLN A 40 0.98 -8.80 -19.07
CA GLN A 40 1.68 -7.54 -19.37
C GLN A 40 2.94 -7.39 -18.51
N HIS A 41 2.83 -7.65 -17.21
CA HIS A 41 3.97 -7.53 -16.32
C HIS A 41 5.05 -8.58 -16.62
N ALA A 42 4.66 -9.80 -17.00
CA ALA A 42 5.62 -10.83 -17.42
C ALA A 42 6.32 -10.51 -18.75
N LYS A 43 5.60 -9.88 -19.70
CA LYS A 43 6.12 -9.57 -21.04
C LYS A 43 6.94 -8.28 -21.07
N ASN A 44 6.42 -7.23 -20.45
CA ASN A 44 6.90 -5.86 -20.60
C ASN A 44 7.39 -5.25 -19.28
N GLY A 45 7.22 -5.93 -18.15
CA GLY A 45 7.66 -5.42 -16.84
C GLY A 45 6.87 -4.22 -16.32
N VAL A 46 5.69 -3.94 -16.88
CA VAL A 46 4.86 -2.79 -16.50
C VAL A 46 3.43 -3.19 -16.14
N ASP A 47 2.81 -2.35 -15.33
CA ASP A 47 1.43 -2.43 -14.87
C ASP A 47 0.44 -1.97 -15.96
N ILE A 48 -0.67 -2.69 -16.16
CA ILE A 48 -1.64 -2.36 -17.22
C ILE A 48 -2.40 -1.07 -16.94
N VAL A 49 -2.57 -0.72 -15.66
CA VAL A 49 -3.40 0.40 -15.24
C VAL A 49 -2.59 1.69 -15.26
N SER A 50 -1.44 1.69 -14.58
CA SER A 50 -0.58 2.86 -14.40
C SER A 50 0.50 2.99 -15.47
N GLN A 51 0.76 1.95 -16.27
CA GLN A 51 1.88 1.86 -17.21
C GLN A 51 3.26 2.02 -16.54
N SER A 52 3.32 1.83 -15.22
CA SER A 52 4.55 1.95 -14.43
C SER A 52 5.15 0.60 -14.07
N LYS A 53 6.40 0.56 -13.60
CA LYS A 53 7.03 -0.67 -13.06
C LYS A 53 6.40 -1.15 -11.74
N ILE A 54 5.53 -0.34 -11.12
CA ILE A 54 4.90 -0.64 -9.83
C ILE A 54 3.58 -1.37 -10.08
N LYS A 55 3.51 -2.63 -9.70
CA LYS A 55 2.31 -3.46 -9.85
C LYS A 55 1.15 -2.92 -8.99
N THR A 56 0.00 -2.68 -9.62
CA THR A 56 -1.24 -2.32 -8.94
C THR A 56 -1.87 -3.53 -8.25
N HIS A 57 -2.24 -3.36 -6.98
CA HIS A 57 -3.07 -4.27 -6.21
C HIS A 57 -4.54 -3.99 -6.50
N PHE A 58 -5.36 -5.03 -6.61
CA PHE A 58 -6.81 -4.88 -6.73
C PHE A 58 -7.50 -4.94 -5.38
N ALA A 59 -8.68 -4.32 -5.30
CA ALA A 59 -9.42 -4.05 -4.07
C ALA A 59 -8.73 -3.04 -3.13
N ARG A 60 -9.33 -2.85 -1.95
CA ARG A 60 -8.82 -1.94 -0.93
C ARG A 60 -7.67 -2.58 -0.16
N PRO A 61 -6.68 -1.80 0.31
CA PRO A 61 -5.63 -2.30 1.18
C PRO A 61 -6.21 -2.88 2.48
N ASN A 62 -5.67 -4.00 2.92
CA ASN A 62 -5.87 -4.51 4.27
C ASN A 62 -4.89 -3.81 5.22
N TRP A 63 -5.30 -2.67 5.78
CA TRP A 63 -4.45 -1.88 6.65
C TRP A 63 -3.98 -2.64 7.89
N GLY A 64 -4.80 -3.52 8.48
CA GLY A 64 -4.37 -4.34 9.62
C GLY A 64 -3.17 -5.23 9.26
N LYS A 65 -3.20 -5.85 8.08
CA LYS A 65 -2.07 -6.64 7.56
C LYS A 65 -0.83 -5.77 7.33
N VAL A 66 -1.00 -4.59 6.74
CA VAL A 66 0.11 -3.64 6.50
C VAL A 66 0.77 -3.22 7.82
N PHE A 67 -0.02 -2.83 8.82
CA PHE A 67 0.48 -2.45 10.13
C PHE A 67 1.19 -3.62 10.83
N SER A 68 0.62 -4.83 10.75
CA SER A 68 1.24 -6.04 11.31
C SER A 68 2.59 -6.36 10.66
N GLN A 69 2.70 -6.24 9.33
CA GLN A 69 3.95 -6.45 8.61
C GLN A 69 5.00 -5.40 9.00
N LEU A 70 4.64 -4.13 9.05
CA LEU A 70 5.53 -3.05 9.51
C LEU A 70 5.98 -3.28 10.95
N ALA A 71 5.07 -3.73 11.81
CA ALA A 71 5.37 -4.01 13.20
C ALA A 71 6.33 -5.19 13.37
N ALA A 72 6.22 -6.20 12.51
CA ALA A 72 7.14 -7.33 12.51
C ALA A 72 8.54 -6.96 11.98
N ALA A 73 8.59 -6.12 10.94
CA ALA A 73 9.82 -5.73 10.26
C ALA A 73 10.68 -4.73 11.06
N HIS A 74 10.05 -3.79 11.78
CA HIS A 74 10.76 -2.65 12.40
C HIS A 74 10.65 -2.61 13.93
N LYS A 75 11.08 -3.67 14.61
CA LYS A 75 10.98 -3.80 16.08
C LYS A 75 11.57 -2.59 16.82
N SER A 76 10.94 -2.22 17.94
CA SER A 76 11.38 -1.11 18.81
C SER A 76 11.58 0.24 18.13
N SER A 77 10.91 0.47 17.00
CA SER A 77 11.03 1.71 16.22
C SER A 77 9.84 2.65 16.43
N ARG A 78 9.98 3.90 15.97
CA ARG A 78 8.89 4.87 15.88
C ARG A 78 8.54 5.06 14.41
N ILE A 79 7.26 4.91 14.06
CA ILE A 79 6.78 4.99 12.68
C ILE A 79 5.77 6.14 12.58
N GLY A 80 6.04 7.10 11.70
CA GLY A 80 5.10 8.16 11.34
C GLY A 80 4.16 7.69 10.22
N VAL A 81 2.86 7.87 10.40
CA VAL A 81 1.83 7.56 9.39
C VAL A 81 1.16 8.86 8.98
N PHE A 82 1.45 9.30 7.76
CA PHE A 82 0.92 10.54 7.19
C PHE A 82 -0.18 10.21 6.21
N TYR A 83 -1.33 10.88 6.31
CA TYR A 83 -2.48 10.64 5.44
C TYR A 83 -3.07 11.95 4.91
N CYS A 84 -3.10 12.05 3.59
CA CYS A 84 -3.77 13.12 2.83
C CYS A 84 -4.81 12.48 1.91
N GLY A 85 -6.10 12.69 2.21
CA GLY A 85 -7.19 12.09 1.46
C GLY A 85 -8.55 12.21 2.15
N SER A 86 -9.54 11.46 1.67
CA SER A 86 -10.90 11.47 2.22
C SER A 86 -10.92 11.19 3.73
N ALA A 87 -11.75 11.95 4.47
CA ALA A 87 -11.90 11.82 5.91
C ALA A 87 -12.36 10.42 6.35
N THR A 88 -12.98 9.64 5.45
CA THR A 88 -13.48 8.29 5.74
C THR A 88 -12.39 7.38 6.32
N LEU A 89 -11.16 7.46 5.79
CA LEU A 89 -10.09 6.55 6.21
C LEU A 89 -9.30 7.05 7.44
N THR A 90 -9.43 8.34 7.79
CA THR A 90 -8.71 8.95 8.91
C THR A 90 -8.97 8.22 10.23
N LYS A 91 -10.24 7.85 10.50
CA LYS A 91 -10.59 7.17 11.75
C LYS A 91 -9.97 5.77 11.82
N THR A 92 -10.04 5.01 10.72
CA THR A 92 -9.48 3.66 10.63
C THR A 92 -7.96 3.67 10.86
N LEU A 93 -7.22 4.54 10.14
CA LEU A 93 -5.76 4.60 10.29
C LEU A 93 -5.33 5.07 11.67
N ARG A 94 -6.05 6.04 12.26
CA ARG A 94 -5.78 6.51 13.62
C ARG A 94 -5.98 5.39 14.65
N ASN A 95 -7.07 4.63 14.54
CA ASN A 95 -7.36 3.53 15.46
C ASN A 95 -6.29 2.44 15.35
N LEU A 96 -5.90 2.06 14.13
CA LEU A 96 -4.84 1.06 13.92
C LEU A 96 -3.50 1.54 14.48
N CYS A 97 -3.14 2.82 14.33
CA CYS A 97 -1.94 3.36 14.96
C CYS A 97 -1.97 3.21 16.48
N GLN A 98 -3.13 3.44 17.12
CA GLN A 98 -3.28 3.30 18.58
C GLN A 98 -3.19 1.85 19.02
N GLU A 99 -3.93 0.95 18.36
CA GLU A 99 -3.97 -0.49 18.65
C GLU A 99 -2.58 -1.12 18.57
N PHE A 100 -1.91 -0.98 17.42
CA PHE A 100 -0.57 -1.55 17.23
C PHE A 100 0.50 -0.90 18.11
N SER A 101 0.30 0.36 18.54
CA SER A 101 1.22 0.99 19.50
C SER A 101 1.06 0.46 20.92
N MET A 102 -0.09 -0.08 21.29
CA MET A 102 -0.32 -0.65 22.62
C MET A 102 0.13 -2.11 22.69
N GLU A 103 -0.07 -2.86 21.61
CA GLU A 103 0.17 -4.31 21.57
C GLU A 103 1.63 -4.70 21.24
N SER A 104 2.41 -3.77 20.69
CA SER A 104 3.76 -4.05 20.20
C SER A 104 4.84 -3.16 20.83
N SER A 105 6.10 -3.50 20.57
CA SER A 105 7.26 -2.67 20.97
C SER A 105 7.41 -1.38 20.15
N ILE A 106 6.56 -1.17 19.15
CA ILE A 106 6.66 -0.07 18.17
C ILE A 106 5.66 1.02 18.52
N ARG A 107 5.99 2.26 18.16
CA ARG A 107 5.10 3.41 18.35
C ARG A 107 4.74 4.02 17.00
N PHE A 108 3.48 3.89 16.62
CA PHE A 108 2.88 4.53 15.46
C PHE A 108 2.32 5.91 15.83
N HIS A 109 2.66 6.92 15.04
CA HIS A 109 2.17 8.29 15.20
C HIS A 109 1.38 8.71 13.96
N PHE A 110 0.07 8.95 14.10
CA PHE A 110 -0.80 9.32 12.99
C PHE A 110 -0.89 10.83 12.80
N HIS A 111 -0.67 11.28 11.57
CA HIS A 111 -0.73 12.68 11.14
C HIS A 111 -1.72 12.81 9.97
N LYS A 112 -2.74 13.68 10.14
CA LYS A 112 -3.64 14.05 9.05
C LYS A 112 -3.06 15.30 8.38
N GLU A 113 -2.69 15.17 7.12
CA GLU A 113 -2.06 16.23 6.36
C GLU A 113 -3.03 16.86 5.37
N LYS A 114 -2.78 18.13 5.04
CA LYS A 114 -3.45 18.88 3.96
C LYS A 114 -2.34 19.49 3.11
N PHE A 115 -1.98 18.80 2.04
CA PHE A 115 -1.02 19.27 1.04
C PHE A 115 -1.73 20.00 -0.10
#